data_AF-A0A5C8PMZ1-F1
#
_entry.id   AF-A0A5C8PMZ1-F1
#
_cell.length_a   1.000
_cell.length_b   1.000
_cell.length_c   1.000
_cell.angle_alpha   90.00
_cell.angle_beta   90.00
_cell.angle_gamma   90.00
#
_symmetry.space_group_name_H-M   'P 1'
#
loop_
_entity.id
_entity.type
_entity.pdbx_description
1 polymer ?
#
loop_
_entity_poly.entity_id
_entity_poly.type
_entity_poly.pdbx_seq_one_letter_code
_entity_poly.pdbx_strand_id
1 'polypeptide(L)' 'MTMSKGVVVPPGGGRRLEEASGQVMSMKLFGRETGQSVTLFEQTVPAGSKSRQLAASAS' A
#
# COMPACT_ATOMS: atom_id res chain seq x y z
N MET A 1 -9.57 -13.73 -23.09
CA MET A 1 -8.73 -14.00 -21.90
C MET A 1 -8.03 -12.72 -21.49
N THR A 2 -8.25 -12.24 -20.27
CA THR A 2 -7.43 -11.18 -19.70
C THR A 2 -6.08 -11.78 -19.32
N MET A 3 -4.98 -11.27 -19.88
CA MET A 3 -3.64 -11.70 -19.51
C MET A 3 -3.37 -11.29 -18.06
N SER A 4 -2.97 -12.25 -17.21
CA SER A 4 -2.50 -11.95 -15.87
C SER A 4 -1.11 -11.30 -15.93
N LYS A 5 -0.86 -10.36 -15.02
CA LYS A 5 0.44 -9.68 -14.87
C LYS A 5 0.98 -9.94 -13.48
N GLY A 6 2.16 -10.52 -13.39
CA GLY A 6 2.89 -10.67 -12.12
C GLY A 6 3.52 -9.34 -11.68
N VAL A 7 3.65 -9.16 -10.36
CA VAL A 7 4.35 -8.02 -9.74
C VAL A 7 5.47 -8.58 -8.86
N VAL A 8 6.69 -8.09 -9.04
CA VAL A 8 7.85 -8.40 -8.19
C VAL A 8 8.24 -7.13 -7.45
N VAL A 9 8.29 -7.21 -6.11
CA VAL A 9 8.72 -6.10 -5.25
C VAL A 9 10.02 -6.50 -4.54
N PRO A 10 11.15 -5.84 -4.85
CA PRO A 10 12.40 -6.11 -4.16
C PRO A 10 12.35 -5.59 -2.69
N PRO A 11 13.25 -6.05 -1.82
CA PRO A 11 13.38 -5.52 -0.46
C PRO A 11 13.51 -3.99 -0.45
N GLY A 12 12.74 -3.32 0.41
CA GLY A 12 12.69 -1.85 0.48
C GLY A 12 12.04 -1.16 -0.73
N GLY A 13 11.58 -1.93 -1.71
CA GLY A 13 10.86 -1.42 -2.87
C GLY A 13 9.42 -1.03 -2.57
N GLY A 14 8.78 -0.44 -3.57
CA GLY A 14 7.45 0.15 -3.46
C GLY A 14 7.49 1.67 -3.45
N ARG A 15 6.33 2.30 -3.57
CA ARG A 15 6.22 3.76 -3.54
C ARG A 15 6.11 4.22 -2.10
N ARG A 16 7.14 4.93 -1.63
CA ARG A 16 7.17 5.56 -0.31
C ARG A 16 6.19 6.73 -0.28
N LEU A 17 5.30 6.74 0.72
CA LEU A 17 4.37 7.81 1.03
C LEU A 17 4.64 8.20 2.48
N GLU A 18 4.85 9.48 2.73
CA GLU A 18 5.08 10.01 4.07
C GLU A 18 3.89 10.87 4.47
N GLU A 19 3.40 10.67 5.68
CA GLU A 19 2.31 11.46 6.25
C GLU A 19 2.85 12.50 7.22
N ALA A 20 2.15 13.64 7.34
CA ALA A 20 2.55 14.72 8.23
C ALA A 20 2.66 14.27 9.71
N SER A 21 1.92 13.23 10.10
CA SER A 21 1.98 12.60 11.42
C SER A 21 3.15 11.61 11.61
N GLY A 22 4.08 11.54 10.66
CA GLY A 22 5.33 10.77 10.77
C GLY A 22 5.21 9.29 10.41
N GLN A 23 4.03 8.81 10.02
CA GLN A 23 3.88 7.47 9.45
C GLN A 23 4.49 7.42 8.05
N VAL A 24 5.10 6.28 7.74
CA VAL A 24 5.61 5.99 6.41
C VAL A 24 4.88 4.76 5.88
N MET A 25 4.41 4.84 4.64
CA MET A 25 3.82 3.71 3.92
C MET A 25 4.68 3.36 2.72
N SER A 26 5.01 2.08 2.56
CA SER A 26 5.64 1.56 1.34
C SER A 26 4.58 0.83 0.52
N MET A 27 4.04 1.51 -0.50
CA MET A 27 2.97 0.98 -1.36
C MET A 27 3.55 -0.04 -2.35
N LYS A 28 3.10 -1.30 -2.24
CA LYS A 28 3.59 -2.43 -3.03
C LYS A 28 2.66 -2.82 -4.18
N LEU A 29 1.35 -2.64 -3.98
CA LEU A 29 0.32 -2.93 -4.97
C LEU A 29 -0.83 -1.94 -4.83
N PHE A 30 -1.12 -1.18 -5.87
CA PHE A 30 -2.27 -0.28 -5.90
C PHE A 30 -3.54 -1.05 -6.27
N GLY A 31 -4.68 -0.75 -5.63
CA GLY A 31 -5.97 -1.38 -5.94
C GLY A 31 -6.32 -1.40 -7.43
N ARG A 32 -6.00 -0.33 -8.18
CA ARG A 32 -6.23 -0.27 -9.63
C ARG A 32 -5.55 -1.38 -10.43
N GLU A 33 -4.46 -1.94 -9.91
CA GLU A 33 -3.72 -3.03 -10.56
C GLU A 33 -4.43 -4.39 -10.40
N THR A 34 -5.37 -4.48 -9.46
CA THR A 34 -6.14 -5.69 -9.14
C THR A 34 -7.65 -5.51 -9.38
N GLY A 35 -8.05 -4.52 -10.17
CA GLY A 35 -9.47 -4.20 -10.37
C GLY A 35 -10.17 -3.77 -9.08
N GLN A 36 -9.46 -3.05 -8.22
CA GLN A 36 -9.89 -2.57 -6.89
C GLN A 36 -10.10 -3.66 -5.83
N SER A 37 -9.76 -4.92 -6.11
CA SER A 37 -9.99 -6.02 -5.17
C SER A 37 -8.99 -6.05 -4.00
N VAL A 38 -7.72 -5.69 -4.23
CA VAL A 38 -6.64 -5.77 -3.23
C VAL A 38 -5.68 -4.60 -3.36
N THR A 39 -5.35 -3.97 -2.23
CA THR A 39 -4.23 -3.03 -2.06
C THR A 39 -3.26 -3.61 -1.03
N LEU A 40 -1.95 -3.50 -1.29
CA LEU A 40 -0.91 -3.99 -0.38
C LEU A 40 0.14 -2.91 -0.10
N PHE A 41 0.42 -2.67 1.17
CA PHE A 41 1.45 -1.75 1.64
C PHE A 41 2.03 -2.23 2.97
N GLU A 42 3.25 -1.81 3.26
CA GLU A 42 3.80 -1.86 4.62
C GLU A 42 3.58 -0.50 5.28
N GLN A 43 3.30 -0.50 6.58
CA GLN A 43 3.19 0.72 7.38
C GLN A 43 4.21 0.69 8.51
N THR A 44 5.06 1.73 8.55
CA THR A 44 5.89 2.04 9.72
C THR A 44 5.20 3.13 10.52
N VAL A 45 4.92 2.83 11.79
CA VAL A 45 4.17 3.70 12.69
C VAL A 45 5.10 4.14 13.82
N PRO A 46 5.21 5.46 14.11
CA PRO A 46 5.96 5.93 15.26
C PRO A 46 5.47 5.31 16.56
N ALA A 47 6.39 5.07 17.51
CA ALA A 47 6.04 4.54 18.81
C ALA A 47 4.97 5.42 19.50
N GLY A 48 3.99 4.77 20.14
CA GLY A 48 2.87 5.46 20.80
C GLY A 48 1.78 6.01 19.85
N SER A 49 1.94 5.87 18.53
CA SER A 49 0.92 6.25 17.55
C SER A 49 0.04 5.06 17.16
N LYS A 50 -1.19 5.34 16.72
CA LYS A 50 -2.07 4.31 16.14
C LYS A 50 -1.69 4.06 14.68
N SER A 51 -1.81 2.81 14.24
CA SER A 51 -1.78 2.49 12.82
C SER A 51 -2.95 3.15 12.10
N ARG A 52 -2.75 3.38 10.80
CA ARG A 52 -3.79 3.99 9.97
C ARG A 52 -4.56 2.87 9.31
N GLN A 53 -5.87 2.83 9.51
CA GLN A 53 -6.72 1.99 8.70
C GLN A 53 -6.87 2.63 7.32
N LEU A 54 -6.51 1.89 6.27
CA LEU A 54 -6.81 2.31 4.91
C LEU A 54 -8.33 2.24 4.75
N ALA A 55 -8.98 3.39 4.51
CA ALA A 55 -10.38 3.39 4.11
C ALA A 55 -10.46 2.72 2.74
N ALA A 56 -11.09 1.54 2.67
CA ALA A 56 -11.46 0.96 1.39
C ALA A 56 -12.50 1.89 0.77
N SER A 57 -12.11 2.70 -0.22
CA SER A 57 -13.08 3.39 -1.05
C SER A 57 -13.76 2.33 -1.91
N ALA A 58 -14.93 1.87 -1.48
CA ALA A 58 -15.87 1.22 -2.37
C ALA A 58 -16.22 2.23 -3.47
N SER A 59 -15.87 1.90 -4.70
CA SER A 59 -16.45 2.55 -5.87
C SER A 59 -17.83 1.99 -6.15
#